data_AF-A0A838LDF4-F1
#
_entry.id   AF-A0A838LDF4-F1
#
_cell.length_a   1.000
_cell.length_b   1.000
_cell.length_c   1.000
_cell.angle_alpha   90.00
_cell.angle_beta   90.00
_cell.angle_gamma   90.00
#
_symmetry.space_group_name_H-M   'P 1'
#
loop_
_entity.id
_entity.type
_entity.pdbx_description
1 polymer ?
#
loop_
_entity_poly.entity_id
_entity_poly.type
_entity_poly.pdbx_seq_one_letter_code
_entity_poly.pdbx_strand_id
1 'polypeptide(L)'
;MLPGIDLRLQNVLKALREVVLPAIPADQRLARDQAMLAIGHIAIVADQWREAARYEAGSLRGLVSLAKKLMADEIIGIEVETRQRLADVIARASTIDLSDLALVEALIMELGALVDAVILSCGRPGPLSPALLDAVLSYGEGQSHRERVWFAGTKLDPDVAELEAISDMLAAD
;
A
#
# COMPACT_ATOMS: atom_id res chain seq x y z
N MET A 1 -19.48 -18.50 20.15
CA MET A 1 -18.71 -18.36 18.89
C MET A 1 -18.52 -16.88 18.63
N LEU A 2 -17.31 -16.44 18.31
CA LEU A 2 -17.07 -15.05 17.91
C LEU A 2 -17.56 -14.87 16.46
N PRO A 3 -18.39 -13.85 16.15
CA PRO A 3 -18.80 -13.58 14.79
C PRO A 3 -17.57 -13.22 13.93
N GLY A 4 -17.52 -13.73 12.71
CA GLY A 4 -16.48 -13.40 11.75
C GLY A 4 -16.43 -11.91 11.40
N ILE A 5 -15.29 -11.46 10.88
CA ILE A 5 -15.05 -10.04 10.56
C ILE A 5 -16.09 -9.51 9.57
N ASP A 6 -16.47 -10.27 8.53
CA ASP A 6 -17.48 -9.83 7.55
C ASP A 6 -18.82 -9.51 8.21
N LEU A 7 -19.30 -10.40 9.08
CA LEU A 7 -20.57 -10.20 9.76
C LEU A 7 -20.51 -8.98 10.69
N ARG A 8 -19.38 -8.77 11.36
CA ARG A 8 -19.17 -7.59 12.20
C ARG A 8 -19.20 -6.30 11.38
N LEU A 9 -18.50 -6.25 10.24
CA LEU A 9 -18.49 -5.09 9.34
C LEU A 9 -19.87 -4.82 8.72
N GLN A 10 -20.56 -5.87 8.25
CA GLN A 10 -21.92 -5.77 7.71
C GLN A 10 -22.91 -5.23 8.75
N ASN A 11 -22.82 -5.69 10.01
CA ASN A 11 -23.67 -5.20 11.09
C ASN A 11 -23.41 -3.72 11.40
N VAL A 12 -22.15 -3.27 11.40
CA VAL A 12 -21.80 -1.85 11.59
C VAL A 12 -22.34 -1.00 10.43
N LEU A 13 -22.14 -1.43 9.18
CA LEU A 13 -22.69 -0.74 8.00
C LEU A 13 -24.21 -0.64 8.06
N LYS A 14 -24.89 -1.72 8.46
CA LYS A 14 -26.35 -1.74 8.63
C LYS A 14 -26.79 -0.72 9.68
N ALA A 15 -26.17 -0.72 10.86
CA ALA A 15 -26.49 0.22 11.93
C ALA A 15 -26.29 1.68 11.49
N LEU A 16 -25.19 1.97 10.79
CA LEU A 16 -24.91 3.32 10.29
C LEU A 16 -25.93 3.77 9.24
N ARG A 17 -26.30 2.89 8.29
CA ARG A 17 -27.21 3.22 7.18
C ARG A 17 -28.68 3.30 7.60
N GLU A 18 -29.12 2.36 8.44
CA GLU A 18 -30.54 2.19 8.76
C GLU A 18 -30.98 2.91 10.04
N VAL A 19 -30.03 3.21 10.94
CA VAL A 19 -30.34 3.81 12.25
C VAL A 19 -29.68 5.17 12.41
N VAL A 20 -28.35 5.24 12.30
CA VAL A 20 -27.60 6.47 12.64
C VAL A 20 -27.85 7.56 11.60
N LEU A 21 -27.59 7.32 10.31
CA LEU A 21 -27.73 8.32 9.27
C LEU A 21 -29.18 8.87 9.14
N PRO A 22 -30.24 8.05 9.24
CA PRO A 22 -31.62 8.54 9.26
C PRO A 22 -31.98 9.34 10.51
N ALA A 23 -31.34 9.06 11.66
CA ALA A 23 -31.58 9.78 12.90
C ALA A 23 -30.91 11.17 12.95
N ILE A 24 -29.92 11.44 12.08
CA ILE A 24 -29.28 12.76 11.99
C ILE A 24 -30.20 13.74 11.25
N PRO A 25 -30.60 14.87 11.89
CA PRO A 25 -31.44 15.89 11.26
C PRO A 25 -30.88 16.39 9.93
N ALA A 26 -31.76 16.72 8.98
CA ALA A 26 -31.36 17.09 7.61
C ALA A 26 -30.56 18.40 7.53
N ASP A 27 -30.75 19.30 8.49
CA ASP A 27 -30.02 20.57 8.62
C ASP A 27 -28.60 20.39 9.18
N GLN A 28 -28.31 19.25 9.81
CA GLN A 28 -26.97 18.90 10.32
C GLN A 28 -26.09 18.30 9.21
N ARG A 29 -25.89 19.05 8.13
CA ARG A 29 -25.19 18.61 6.91
C ARG A 29 -23.83 17.98 7.19
N LEU A 30 -22.99 18.64 7.99
CA LEU A 30 -21.65 18.14 8.30
C LEU A 30 -21.69 16.77 8.99
N ALA A 31 -22.61 16.56 9.93
CA ALA A 31 -22.74 15.28 10.62
C ALA A 31 -23.18 14.16 9.66
N ARG A 32 -24.09 14.47 8.73
CA ARG A 32 -24.52 13.52 7.68
C ARG A 32 -23.36 13.18 6.75
N ASP A 33 -22.59 14.17 6.34
CA ASP A 33 -21.42 13.98 5.47
C ASP A 33 -20.37 13.10 6.17
N GLN A 34 -20.07 13.35 7.45
CA GLN A 34 -19.16 12.50 8.24
C GLN A 34 -19.67 11.07 8.40
N ALA A 35 -20.98 10.88 8.61
CA ALA A 35 -21.57 9.54 8.67
C ALA A 35 -21.47 8.79 7.33
N MET A 36 -21.69 9.49 6.20
CA MET A 36 -21.51 8.92 4.86
C MET A 36 -20.05 8.57 4.58
N LEU A 37 -19.10 9.42 4.99
CA LEU A 37 -17.66 9.13 4.90
C LEU A 37 -17.28 7.88 5.71
N ALA A 38 -17.76 7.76 6.95
CA ALA A 38 -17.53 6.57 7.76
C ALA A 38 -18.11 5.29 7.11
N ILE A 39 -19.33 5.37 6.56
CA ILE A 39 -19.93 4.26 5.79
C ILE A 39 -19.05 3.89 4.59
N GLY A 40 -18.54 4.88 3.86
CA GLY A 40 -17.65 4.68 2.72
C GLY A 40 -16.37 3.95 3.12
N HIS A 41 -15.67 4.43 4.14
CA HIS A 41 -14.43 3.80 4.63
C HIS A 41 -14.65 2.36 5.11
N ILE A 42 -15.73 2.09 5.84
CA ILE A 42 -16.02 0.73 6.31
C ILE A 42 -16.37 -0.19 5.13
N ALA A 43 -17.05 0.32 4.11
CA ALA A 43 -17.34 -0.45 2.90
C ALA A 43 -16.05 -0.81 2.13
N ILE A 44 -15.11 0.12 2.03
CA ILE A 44 -13.78 -0.13 1.44
C ILE A 44 -13.05 -1.23 2.23
N VAL A 45 -13.00 -1.11 3.55
CA VAL A 45 -12.38 -2.13 4.42
C VAL A 45 -13.07 -3.49 4.26
N ALA A 46 -14.39 -3.53 4.16
CA ALA A 46 -15.14 -4.78 3.99
C ALA A 46 -14.81 -5.50 2.67
N ASP A 47 -14.46 -4.75 1.62
CA ASP A 47 -14.05 -5.30 0.33
C ASP A 47 -12.60 -5.80 0.36
N GLN A 48 -11.72 -5.08 1.06
CA GLN A 48 -10.28 -5.28 1.02
C GLN A 48 -9.73 -6.24 2.08
N TRP A 49 -10.38 -6.37 3.25
CA TRP A 49 -9.72 -6.95 4.43
C TRP A 49 -9.19 -8.38 4.26
N ARG A 50 -9.84 -9.20 3.40
CA ARG A 50 -9.43 -10.58 3.13
C ARG A 50 -8.10 -10.67 2.41
N GLU A 51 -7.84 -9.69 1.55
CA GLU A 51 -6.67 -9.64 0.69
C GLU A 51 -5.56 -8.75 1.27
N ALA A 52 -5.82 -8.05 2.38
CA ALA A 52 -4.89 -7.06 2.94
C ALA A 52 -3.50 -7.63 3.22
N ALA A 53 -3.41 -8.84 3.78
CA ALA A 53 -2.12 -9.49 4.01
C ALA A 53 -1.36 -9.82 2.72
N ARG A 54 -2.07 -10.24 1.67
CA ARG A 54 -1.47 -10.52 0.36
C ARG A 54 -1.02 -9.23 -0.32
N TYR A 55 -1.81 -8.17 -0.20
CA TYR A 55 -1.46 -6.84 -0.71
C TYR A 55 -0.19 -6.29 -0.06
N GLU A 56 -0.10 -6.31 1.27
CA GLU A 56 1.09 -5.84 2.00
C GLU A 56 2.33 -6.69 1.67
N ALA A 57 2.17 -8.02 1.55
CA ALA A 57 3.24 -8.89 1.11
C ALA A 57 3.71 -8.56 -0.34
N GLY A 58 2.79 -8.25 -1.25
CA GLY A 58 3.10 -7.76 -2.60
C GLY A 58 3.88 -6.44 -2.58
N SER A 59 3.43 -5.48 -1.78
CA SER A 59 4.11 -4.19 -1.58
C SER A 59 5.53 -4.37 -1.05
N LEU A 60 5.74 -5.20 -0.03
CA LEU A 60 7.06 -5.53 0.48
C LEU A 60 7.94 -6.19 -0.59
N ARG A 61 7.41 -7.15 -1.36
CA ARG A 61 8.15 -7.80 -2.47
C ARG A 61 8.60 -6.79 -3.51
N GLY A 62 7.71 -5.87 -3.93
CA GLY A 62 8.02 -4.80 -4.87
C GLY A 62 9.14 -3.90 -4.36
N LEU A 63 9.07 -3.50 -3.10
CA LEU A 63 10.06 -2.62 -2.48
C LEU A 63 11.42 -3.32 -2.27
N VAL A 64 11.42 -4.61 -1.90
CA VAL A 64 12.63 -5.44 -1.86
C VAL A 64 13.25 -5.56 -3.24
N SER A 65 12.44 -5.74 -4.29
CA SER A 65 12.94 -5.78 -5.67
C SER A 65 13.58 -4.46 -6.08
N LEU A 66 12.97 -3.33 -5.74
CA LEU A 66 13.57 -2.01 -5.95
C LEU A 66 14.89 -1.89 -5.20
N ALA A 67 14.90 -2.17 -3.89
CA ALA A 67 16.09 -2.10 -3.05
C ALA A 67 17.26 -2.94 -3.60
N LYS A 68 16.98 -4.15 -4.13
CA LYS A 68 17.99 -4.97 -4.82
C LYS A 68 18.53 -4.31 -6.09
N LYS A 69 17.67 -3.71 -6.92
CA LYS A 69 18.10 -2.94 -8.09
C LYS A 69 18.98 -1.75 -7.68
N LEU A 70 18.64 -1.05 -6.60
CA LEU A 70 19.41 0.07 -6.05
C LEU A 70 20.83 -0.34 -5.62
N MET A 71 21.03 -1.59 -5.23
CA MET A 71 22.34 -2.11 -4.85
C MET A 71 23.23 -2.50 -6.05
N ALA A 72 22.75 -2.42 -7.30
CA ALA A 72 23.55 -2.72 -8.47
C ALA A 72 24.79 -1.81 -8.59
N ASP A 73 25.88 -2.32 -9.14
CA ASP A 73 27.16 -1.61 -9.26
C ASP A 73 27.07 -0.35 -10.14
N GLU A 74 26.09 -0.32 -11.06
CA GLU A 74 25.80 0.82 -11.92
C GLU A 74 25.25 2.04 -11.16
N ILE A 75 24.78 1.84 -9.93
CA ILE A 75 24.26 2.89 -9.05
C ILE A 75 25.36 3.30 -8.07
N ILE A 76 26.01 4.42 -8.42
CA ILE A 76 27.09 5.03 -7.67
C ILE A 76 26.57 6.12 -6.72
N GLY A 77 27.33 6.41 -5.66
CA GLY A 77 27.01 7.49 -4.70
C GLY A 77 26.22 7.05 -3.47
N ILE A 78 25.91 5.75 -3.35
CA ILE A 78 25.32 5.20 -2.13
C ILE A 78 26.39 5.10 -1.04
N GLU A 79 26.11 5.72 0.10
CA GLU A 79 26.95 5.62 1.29
C GLU A 79 27.08 4.16 1.78
N VAL A 80 28.26 3.79 2.25
CA VAL A 80 28.56 2.41 2.70
C VAL A 80 27.60 1.94 3.79
N GLU A 81 27.27 2.82 4.74
CA GLU A 81 26.32 2.52 5.82
C GLU A 81 24.91 2.26 5.27
N THR A 82 24.41 3.13 4.39
CA THR A 82 23.10 2.97 3.74
C THR A 82 23.04 1.67 2.92
N ARG A 83 24.11 1.34 2.21
CA ARG A 83 24.24 0.07 1.45
C ARG A 83 24.20 -1.15 2.38
N GLN A 84 24.88 -1.10 3.51
CA GLN A 84 24.86 -2.18 4.50
C GLN A 84 23.46 -2.34 5.11
N ARG A 85 22.82 -1.24 5.51
CA ARG A 85 21.46 -1.27 6.07
C ARG A 85 20.44 -1.82 5.07
N LEU A 86 20.54 -1.45 3.79
CA LEU A 86 19.71 -2.05 2.74
C LEU A 86 19.90 -3.57 2.67
N ALA A 87 21.15 -4.05 2.67
CA ALA A 87 21.45 -5.48 2.64
C ALA A 87 20.82 -6.21 3.85
N ASP A 88 20.95 -5.65 5.05
CA ASP A 88 20.44 -6.24 6.28
C ASP A 88 18.91 -6.32 6.28
N VAL A 89 18.23 -5.25 5.83
CA VAL A 89 16.76 -5.22 5.78
C VAL A 89 16.23 -6.14 4.68
N ILE A 90 16.87 -6.21 3.51
CA ILE A 90 16.54 -7.18 2.46
C ILE A 90 16.67 -8.62 2.98
N ALA A 91 17.74 -8.92 3.71
CA ALA A 91 17.96 -10.24 4.29
C ALA A 91 16.85 -10.57 5.31
N ARG A 92 16.52 -9.65 6.21
CA ARG A 92 15.41 -9.81 7.17
C ARG A 92 14.08 -10.06 6.46
N ALA A 93 13.75 -9.26 5.45
CA ALA A 93 12.50 -9.39 4.70
C ALA A 93 12.32 -10.77 4.03
N SER A 94 13.42 -11.48 3.73
CA SER A 94 13.37 -12.83 3.17
C SER A 94 13.02 -13.93 4.17
N THR A 95 13.06 -13.65 5.48
CA THR A 95 12.89 -14.65 6.54
C THR A 95 11.67 -14.43 7.43
N ILE A 96 10.93 -13.33 7.23
CA ILE A 96 9.77 -13.02 8.07
C ILE A 96 8.54 -13.87 7.75
N ASP A 97 7.64 -13.97 8.73
CA ASP A 97 6.28 -14.45 8.50
C ASP A 97 5.45 -13.34 7.86
N LEU A 98 5.04 -13.54 6.60
CA LEU A 98 4.22 -12.57 5.86
C LEU A 98 2.79 -12.43 6.39
N SER A 99 2.36 -13.29 7.32
CA SER A 99 1.09 -13.14 8.02
C SER A 99 1.17 -12.17 9.21
N ASP A 100 2.38 -11.82 9.67
CA ASP A 100 2.58 -10.76 10.67
C ASP A 100 2.58 -9.38 9.99
N LEU A 101 1.38 -8.83 9.80
CA LEU A 101 1.18 -7.55 9.14
C LEU A 101 1.94 -6.39 9.80
N ALA A 102 2.10 -6.40 11.12
CA ALA A 102 2.81 -5.34 11.82
C ALA A 102 4.31 -5.36 11.48
N LEU A 103 4.88 -6.56 11.36
CA LEU A 103 6.26 -6.74 10.94
C LEU A 103 6.47 -6.39 9.46
N VAL A 104 5.54 -6.77 8.60
CA VAL A 104 5.55 -6.40 7.16
C VAL A 104 5.51 -4.88 7.00
N GLU A 105 4.58 -4.20 7.67
CA GLU A 105 4.45 -2.74 7.63
C GLU A 105 5.72 -2.04 8.14
N ALA A 106 6.30 -2.52 9.23
CA ALA A 106 7.55 -2.00 9.77
C ALA A 106 8.71 -2.10 8.76
N LEU A 107 8.81 -3.23 8.04
CA LEU A 107 9.84 -3.42 7.01
C LEU A 107 9.60 -2.56 5.76
N ILE A 108 8.34 -2.37 5.35
CA ILE A 108 8.00 -1.47 4.24
C ILE A 108 8.44 -0.05 4.59
N MET A 109 8.12 0.45 5.78
CA MET A 109 8.54 1.78 6.23
C MET A 109 10.07 1.91 6.31
N GLU A 110 10.75 0.90 6.87
CA GLU A 110 12.21 0.89 7.00
C GLU A 110 12.91 0.89 5.64
N LEU A 111 12.47 0.05 4.69
CA LEU A 111 12.99 0.03 3.32
C LEU A 111 12.69 1.31 2.57
N GLY A 112 11.48 1.87 2.72
CA GLY A 112 11.08 3.11 2.05
C GLY A 112 12.00 4.27 2.45
N ALA A 113 12.26 4.41 3.75
CA ALA A 113 13.20 5.43 4.25
C ALA A 113 14.63 5.24 3.71
N LEU A 114 15.09 4.00 3.55
CA LEU A 114 16.42 3.71 2.98
C LEU A 114 16.48 3.99 1.47
N VAL A 115 15.42 3.67 0.72
CA VAL A 115 15.26 4.03 -0.69
C VAL A 115 15.32 5.54 -0.86
N ASP A 116 14.58 6.29 -0.05
CA ASP A 116 14.61 7.76 -0.09
C ASP A 116 16.02 8.30 0.20
N ALA A 117 16.71 7.73 1.18
CA ALA A 117 18.10 8.10 1.47
C ALA A 117 19.04 7.85 0.28
N VAL A 118 18.87 6.74 -0.46
CA VAL A 118 19.62 6.47 -1.70
C VAL A 118 19.32 7.53 -2.76
N ILE A 119 18.05 7.83 -3.02
CA ILE A 119 17.63 8.80 -4.02
C ILE A 119 18.22 10.19 -3.70
N LEU A 120 18.12 10.62 -2.43
CA LEU A 120 18.59 11.93 -1.98
C LEU A 120 20.12 12.06 -1.93
N SER A 121 20.85 10.97 -1.70
CA SER A 121 22.31 10.95 -1.69
C SER A 121 22.90 10.90 -3.10
N CYS A 122 22.35 10.09 -4.00
CA CYS A 122 22.83 9.95 -5.37
C CYS A 122 22.52 11.19 -6.24
N GLY A 123 21.48 11.96 -5.90
CA GLY A 123 21.01 13.13 -6.65
C GLY A 123 21.68 14.46 -6.29
N ARG A 124 22.84 14.49 -5.61
CA ARG A 124 23.46 15.76 -5.18
C ARG A 124 24.82 16.03 -5.81
N PRO A 125 25.03 17.18 -6.50
CA PRO A 125 24.05 18.19 -6.94
C PRO A 125 23.51 17.92 -8.37
N GLY A 126 23.47 16.67 -8.82
CA GLY A 126 23.16 16.30 -10.20
C GLY A 126 21.86 15.50 -10.37
N PRO A 127 21.39 15.30 -11.60
CA PRO A 127 20.26 14.42 -11.87
C PRO A 127 20.56 12.99 -11.41
N LEU A 128 19.52 12.21 -11.13
CA LEU A 128 19.66 10.78 -10.87
C LEU A 128 20.32 10.10 -12.08
N SER A 129 21.12 9.05 -11.83
CA SER A 129 21.64 8.24 -12.92
C SER A 129 20.48 7.60 -13.70
N PRO A 130 20.63 7.33 -15.00
CA PRO A 130 19.59 6.66 -15.78
C PRO A 130 19.13 5.33 -15.16
N ALA A 131 20.06 4.53 -14.62
CA ALA A 131 19.75 3.27 -13.95
C ALA A 131 18.91 3.47 -12.67
N LEU A 132 19.22 4.48 -11.86
CA LEU A 132 18.46 4.82 -10.67
C LEU A 132 17.05 5.31 -11.02
N LEU A 133 16.95 6.20 -12.03
CA LEU A 133 15.68 6.71 -12.52
C LEU A 133 14.78 5.58 -13.05
N ASP A 134 15.33 4.69 -13.89
CA ASP A 134 14.60 3.56 -14.46
C ASP A 134 14.09 2.59 -13.37
N ALA A 135 14.93 2.30 -12.36
CA ALA A 135 14.53 1.44 -11.25
C ALA A 135 13.35 2.04 -10.45
N VAL A 136 13.39 3.34 -10.15
CA VAL A 136 12.33 4.04 -9.41
C VAL A 136 11.06 4.12 -10.23
N LEU A 137 11.14 4.48 -11.52
CA LEU A 137 9.96 4.57 -12.39
C LEU A 137 9.29 3.21 -12.59
N SER A 138 10.09 2.15 -12.82
CA SER A 138 9.56 0.78 -12.94
C SER A 138 8.82 0.34 -11.67
N TYR A 139 9.36 0.65 -10.49
CA TYR A 139 8.68 0.38 -9.21
C TYR A 139 7.39 1.20 -9.09
N GLY A 140 7.46 2.49 -9.40
CA GLY A 140 6.33 3.41 -9.32
C GLY A 140 5.17 2.97 -10.21
N GLU A 141 5.44 2.55 -11.45
CA GLU A 141 4.43 2.02 -12.37
C GLU A 141 3.69 0.82 -11.76
N GLY A 142 4.43 -0.17 -11.25
CA GLY A 142 3.84 -1.35 -10.60
C GLY A 142 3.06 -1.01 -9.33
N GLN A 143 3.62 -0.19 -8.44
CA GLN A 143 2.94 0.22 -7.20
C GLN A 143 1.67 1.01 -7.51
N SER A 144 1.73 1.98 -8.43
CA SER A 144 0.57 2.77 -8.82
C SER A 144 -0.53 1.89 -9.44
N HIS A 145 -0.19 0.92 -10.28
CA HIS A 145 -1.17 -0.03 -10.81
C HIS A 145 -1.86 -0.82 -9.70
N ARG A 146 -1.10 -1.36 -8.74
CA ARG A 146 -1.68 -2.07 -7.58
C ARG A 146 -2.62 -1.19 -6.77
N GLU A 147 -2.23 0.05 -6.48
CA GLU A 147 -3.06 1.00 -5.73
C GLU A 147 -4.36 1.34 -6.46
N ARG A 148 -4.30 1.53 -7.79
CA ARG A 148 -5.48 1.77 -8.63
C ARG A 148 -6.47 0.61 -8.53
N VAL A 149 -5.98 -0.63 -8.68
CA VAL A 149 -6.80 -1.85 -8.53
C VAL A 149 -7.36 -1.95 -7.11
N TRP A 150 -6.53 -1.72 -6.10
CA TRP A 150 -6.92 -1.81 -4.68
C TRP A 150 -8.06 -0.85 -4.33
N PHE A 151 -8.04 0.37 -4.88
CA PHE A 151 -9.06 1.39 -4.64
C PHE A 151 -10.15 1.47 -5.72
N ALA A 152 -10.18 0.54 -6.69
CA ALA A 152 -11.14 0.55 -7.79
C ALA A 152 -12.61 0.63 -7.32
N GLY A 153 -12.95 -0.02 -6.20
CA GLY A 153 -14.29 0.02 -5.60
C GLY A 153 -14.79 1.42 -5.22
N THR A 154 -13.90 2.40 -5.08
CA THR A 154 -14.26 3.81 -4.79
C THR A 154 -14.81 4.55 -6.00
N LYS A 155 -14.55 4.06 -7.22
CA LYS A 155 -14.91 4.70 -8.50
C LYS A 155 -14.33 6.11 -8.68
N LEU A 156 -13.19 6.39 -8.03
CA LEU A 156 -12.46 7.65 -8.19
C LEU A 156 -11.40 7.57 -9.31
N ASP A 157 -11.01 6.37 -9.73
CA ASP A 157 -10.14 6.17 -10.89
C ASP A 157 -10.92 6.45 -12.19
N PRO A 158 -10.43 7.33 -13.09
CA PRO A 158 -11.12 7.65 -14.33
C PRO A 158 -11.25 6.46 -15.27
N ASP A 159 -10.33 5.49 -15.20
CA ASP A 159 -10.24 4.34 -16.09
C ASP A 159 -10.58 3.04 -15.34
N VAL A 160 -11.42 3.11 -14.31
CA VAL A 160 -11.82 1.95 -13.48
C VAL A 160 -12.36 0.76 -14.28
N ALA A 161 -12.92 1.00 -15.46
CA ALA A 161 -13.43 -0.05 -16.34
C ALA A 161 -12.33 -0.92 -16.98
N GLU A 162 -11.08 -0.45 -16.97
CA GLU A 162 -9.91 -1.13 -17.51
C GLU A 162 -9.14 -1.94 -16.46
N LEU A 163 -9.47 -1.77 -15.17
CA LEU A 163 -8.78 -2.41 -14.06
C LEU A 163 -9.30 -3.83 -13.83
N GLU A 164 -8.38 -4.75 -13.55
CA GLU A 164 -8.70 -6.12 -13.14
C GLU A 164 -9.27 -6.20 -11.71
N ALA A 165 -9.73 -7.39 -11.32
CA ALA A 165 -10.10 -7.65 -9.94
C ALA A 165 -8.86 -7.74 -9.04
N ILE A 166 -9.01 -7.36 -7.76
CA ILE A 166 -7.95 -7.46 -6.73
C ILE A 166 -7.34 -8.87 -6.68
N SER A 167 -8.17 -9.91 -6.78
CA SER A 167 -7.69 -11.30 -6.75
C SER A 167 -6.77 -11.65 -7.91
N ASP A 168 -7.01 -11.06 -9.08
CA ASP A 168 -6.27 -11.35 -10.31
C ASP A 168 -4.92 -10.63 -10.27
N MET A 169 -4.90 -9.35 -9.86
CA MET A 169 -3.68 -8.59 -9.62
C MET A 169 -2.77 -9.30 -8.59
N LEU A 170 -3.32 -9.75 -7.46
CA LEU A 170 -2.57 -10.46 -6.42
C LEU A 170 -2.17 -11.89 -6.79
N ALA A 171 -2.69 -12.45 -7.89
CA ALA A 171 -2.27 -13.74 -8.41
C ALA A 171 -1.09 -13.62 -9.39
N ALA A 172 -0.87 -12.43 -9.95
CA ALA A 172 0.25 -12.13 -10.85
C ALA A 172 1.56 -11.76 -10.11
N ASP A 173 1.47 -11.36 -8.84
CA ASP A 173 2.58 -10.97 -7.94
C ASP A 173 3.28 -12.14 -7.24
#